data_AF-A0A081GJC8-F1
#
_entry.id   AF-A0A081GJC8-F1
#
_cell.length_a   1.000
_cell.length_b   1.000
_cell.length_c   1.000
_cell.angle_alpha   90.00
_cell.angle_beta   90.00
_cell.angle_gamma   90.00
#
_symmetry.space_group_name_H-M   'P 1'
#
loop_
_entity.id
_entity.type
_entity.pdbx_description
1 polymer ?
#
loop_
_entity_poly.entity_id
_entity_poly.type
_entity_poly.pdbx_seq_one_letter_code
_entity_poly.pdbx_strand_id
1 'polypeptide(L)'
;MPSPATLSLAFEDVFLLEDWHNFGADHDRTLVSWNARFAAAWPVLQARIPEGSLPCSLQAFPRVWRYYLLCCAAFFRARQGQLWQLVLSPQGRGVNGRSPPTAPSGSGVRAGKSPCPPGS
;
A
#
# COMPACT_ATOMS: atom_id res chain seq x y z
N MET A 1 13.18 -3.07 5.00
CA MET A 1 12.02 -2.21 4.67
C MET A 1 12.11 -1.84 3.19
N PRO A 2 11.00 -1.69 2.46
CA PRO A 2 11.05 -1.28 1.06
C PRO A 2 11.69 0.11 0.94
N SER A 3 12.45 0.33 -0.13
CA SER A 3 13.06 1.63 -0.40
C SER A 3 12.02 2.59 -0.98
N PRO A 4 12.22 3.93 -0.84
CA PRO A 4 11.34 4.90 -1.49
C PRO A 4 11.25 4.67 -3.00
N ALA A 5 12.39 4.40 -3.64
CA ALA A 5 12.48 4.16 -5.08
C ALA A 5 11.64 2.96 -5.52
N THR A 6 11.69 1.86 -4.76
CA THR A 6 10.88 0.67 -5.04
C THR A 6 9.39 0.96 -4.91
N LEU A 7 8.98 1.77 -3.93
CA LEU A 7 7.58 2.16 -3.77
C LEU A 7 7.11 3.09 -4.89
N SER A 8 7.90 4.11 -5.25
CA SER A 8 7.57 5.04 -6.33
C SER A 8 7.33 4.33 -7.66
N LEU A 9 8.24 3.43 -8.05
CA LEU A 9 8.08 2.61 -9.26
C LEU A 9 6.78 1.79 -9.27
N ALA A 10 6.29 1.38 -8.09
CA ALA A 10 5.09 0.56 -7.98
C ALA A 10 3.79 1.35 -8.15
N PHE A 11 3.78 2.67 -7.88
CA PHE A 11 2.56 3.49 -7.96
C PHE A 11 2.58 4.58 -9.04
N GLU A 12 3.74 4.94 -9.60
CA GLU A 12 3.90 6.10 -10.48
C GLU A 12 3.04 6.08 -11.77
N ASP A 13 2.73 4.90 -12.30
CA ASP A 13 1.91 4.77 -13.52
C ASP A 13 0.40 4.72 -13.27
N VAL A 14 -0.03 4.61 -12.01
CA VAL A 14 -1.44 4.34 -11.64
C VAL A 14 -2.01 5.42 -10.73
N PHE A 15 -1.16 6.03 -9.91
CA PHE A 15 -1.55 7.00 -8.89
C PHE A 15 -0.67 8.24 -8.95
N LEU A 16 -1.29 9.39 -8.71
CA LEU A 16 -0.61 10.63 -8.38
C LEU A 16 -0.28 10.62 -6.88
N LEU A 17 0.95 10.98 -6.55
CA LEU A 17 1.37 11.17 -5.16
C LEU A 17 1.01 12.59 -4.70
N GLU A 18 0.06 12.68 -3.78
CA GLU A 18 -0.42 13.95 -3.22
C GLU A 18 0.39 14.38 -2.00
N ASP A 19 0.80 13.43 -1.15
CA ASP A 19 1.62 13.70 0.04
C ASP A 19 2.47 12.49 0.44
N TRP A 20 3.66 12.75 0.95
CA TRP A 20 4.56 11.76 1.51
C TRP A 20 5.09 12.24 2.87
N HIS A 21 4.49 11.73 3.93
CA HIS A 21 4.83 12.11 5.29
C HIS A 21 5.65 11.02 5.99
N ASN A 22 6.73 11.42 6.67
CA ASN A 22 7.51 10.56 7.54
C ASN A 22 7.19 10.79 9.03
N PHE A 23 6.63 9.78 9.69
CA PHE A 23 6.30 9.79 11.13
C PHE A 23 7.21 8.87 11.96
N GLY A 24 8.35 8.44 11.40
CA GLY A 24 9.24 7.47 12.04
C GLY A 24 9.80 7.93 13.39
N ALA A 25 9.99 9.24 13.58
CA ALA A 25 10.56 9.81 14.79
C ALA A 25 9.68 9.65 16.04
N ASP A 26 8.35 9.61 15.88
CA ASP A 26 7.42 9.44 17.00
C ASP A 26 7.15 7.96 17.32
N HIS A 27 7.62 7.04 16.47
CA HIS A 27 7.32 5.62 16.61
C HIS A 27 8.06 4.98 17.80
N ASP A 28 9.20 5.54 18.22
CA ASP A 28 9.92 5.05 19.40
C ASP A 28 9.10 5.23 20.69
N ARG A 29 8.40 6.36 20.83
CA ARG A 29 7.49 6.66 21.97
C ARG A 29 6.35 5.64 22.04
N THR A 30 5.78 5.30 20.90
CA THR A 30 4.74 4.26 20.81
C THR A 30 5.27 2.91 21.31
N LEU A 31 6.45 2.50 20.84
CA LEU A 31 7.04 1.21 21.21
C LEU A 31 7.45 1.14 22.68
N VAL A 32 8.00 2.22 23.24
CA VAL A 32 8.30 2.33 24.68
C VAL A 32 7.02 2.24 25.51
N SER A 33 5.95 2.91 25.07
CA SER A 33 4.64 2.88 25.75
C SER A 33 4.03 1.47 25.70
N TRP A 34 4.13 0.78 24.57
CA TRP A 34 3.66 -0.60 24.44
C TRP A 34 4.45 -1.56 25.33
N ASN A 35 5.78 -1.39 25.44
CA ASN A 35 6.60 -2.19 26.35
C ASN A 35 6.17 -2.02 27.81
N ALA A 36 5.89 -0.77 28.24
CA ALA A 36 5.40 -0.51 29.59
C ALA A 36 4.03 -1.17 29.86
N ARG A 37 3.09 -1.04 28.90
CA ARG A 37 1.76 -1.66 29.00
C ARG A 37 1.84 -3.18 29.00
N PHE A 38 2.70 -3.76 28.18
CA PHE A 38 2.95 -5.20 28.15
C PHE A 38 3.49 -5.69 29.49
N ALA A 39 4.51 -5.03 30.05
CA ALA A 39 5.10 -5.42 31.33
C ALA A 39 4.06 -5.41 32.46
N ALA A 40 3.17 -4.42 32.48
CA ALA A 40 2.10 -4.32 33.46
C ALA A 40 1.01 -5.40 33.26
N ALA A 41 0.68 -5.75 32.01
CA ALA A 41 -0.34 -6.74 31.69
C ALA A 41 0.16 -8.19 31.76
N TRP A 42 1.48 -8.42 31.72
CA TRP A 42 2.08 -9.74 31.61
C TRP A 42 1.59 -10.76 32.66
N PRO A 43 1.47 -10.42 33.96
CA PRO A 43 0.99 -11.38 34.96
C PRO A 43 -0.40 -11.96 34.64
N VAL A 44 -1.29 -11.13 34.08
CA VAL A 44 -2.65 -11.53 33.70
C VAL A 44 -2.65 -12.31 32.38
N LEU A 45 -1.82 -11.90 31.42
CA LEU A 45 -1.68 -12.57 30.14
C LEU A 45 -1.10 -13.97 30.31
N GLN A 46 -0.07 -14.11 31.15
CA GLN A 46 0.59 -15.38 31.43
C GLN A 46 -0.40 -16.44 31.93
N ALA A 47 -1.34 -16.06 32.80
CA ALA A 47 -2.35 -16.97 33.35
C ALA A 47 -3.40 -17.43 32.31
N ARG A 48 -3.54 -16.72 31.18
CA ARG A 48 -4.57 -16.99 30.16
C ARG A 48 -4.03 -17.70 28.92
N ILE A 49 -2.71 -17.72 28.74
CA ILE A 49 -2.06 -18.33 27.59
C ILE A 49 -1.91 -19.83 27.84
N PRO A 50 -2.50 -20.70 27.00
CA PRO A 50 -2.35 -22.14 27.13
C PRO A 50 -0.88 -22.58 26.98
N GLU A 51 -0.48 -23.61 27.72
CA GLU A 51 0.83 -24.21 27.56
C GLU A 51 1.01 -24.77 26.12
N GLY A 52 2.20 -24.57 25.54
CA GLY A 52 2.50 -25.00 24.17
C GLY A 52 1.90 -24.13 23.05
N SER A 53 1.11 -23.10 23.35
CA SER A 53 0.53 -22.20 22.34
C SER A 53 1.52 -21.17 21.78
N LEU A 54 2.65 -20.96 22.46
CA LEU A 54 3.71 -20.05 22.04
C LEU A 54 4.89 -20.80 21.44
N PRO A 55 5.62 -20.20 20.48
CA PRO A 55 6.82 -20.80 19.88
C PRO A 55 8.01 -20.92 20.84
N CYS A 56 7.93 -20.33 22.04
CA CYS A 56 8.92 -20.44 23.10
C CYS A 56 8.23 -20.66 24.44
N SER A 57 8.99 -21.02 25.48
CA SER A 57 8.42 -21.22 26.80
C SER A 57 7.76 -19.95 27.32
N LEU A 58 6.65 -20.12 28.05
CA LEU A 58 5.90 -19.03 28.66
C LEU A 58 6.80 -18.16 29.58
N GLN A 59 7.78 -18.78 30.23
CA GLN A 59 8.76 -18.10 31.09
C GLN A 59 9.75 -17.22 30.30
N ALA A 60 10.11 -17.60 29.08
CA ALA A 60 11.07 -16.88 28.25
C ALA A 60 10.42 -15.79 27.38
N PHE A 61 9.15 -15.98 26.99
CA PHE A 61 8.40 -15.07 26.13
C PHE A 61 8.49 -13.58 26.51
N PRO A 62 8.28 -13.16 27.78
CA PRO A 62 8.30 -11.73 28.11
C PRO A 62 9.67 -11.08 27.89
N ARG A 63 10.76 -11.86 27.98
CA ARG A 63 12.12 -11.37 27.68
C ARG A 63 12.30 -11.14 26.19
N VAL A 64 11.87 -12.10 25.37
CA VAL A 64 11.93 -12.01 23.90
C VAL A 64 11.06 -10.85 23.41
N TRP A 65 9.85 -10.71 23.94
CA TRP A 65 8.94 -9.65 23.55
C TRP A 65 9.45 -8.25 23.93
N ARG A 66 10.01 -8.11 25.13
CA ARG A 66 10.68 -6.87 25.55
C ARG A 66 11.87 -6.54 24.64
N TYR A 67 12.69 -7.53 24.32
CA TYR A 67 13.83 -7.35 23.41
C TYR A 67 13.36 -6.81 22.05
N TYR A 68 12.35 -7.45 21.46
CA TYR A 68 11.75 -7.01 20.20
C TYR A 68 11.29 -5.54 20.26
N LEU A 69 10.45 -5.18 21.24
CA LEU A 69 9.89 -3.83 21.35
C LEU A 69 10.99 -2.76 21.55
N LEU A 70 11.96 -3.02 22.42
CA LEU A 70 13.03 -2.06 22.73
C LEU A 70 14.06 -1.94 21.61
N CYS A 71 14.39 -3.04 20.91
CA CYS A 71 15.24 -2.98 19.73
C CYS A 71 14.56 -2.21 18.59
N CYS A 72 13.27 -2.43 18.36
CA CYS A 72 12.52 -1.62 17.40
C CYS A 72 12.48 -0.14 17.82
N ALA A 73 12.30 0.17 19.10
CA ALA A 73 12.33 1.56 19.57
C ALA A 73 13.70 2.21 19.33
N ALA A 74 14.80 1.48 19.59
CA ALA A 74 16.15 1.94 19.31
C ALA A 74 16.39 2.14 17.81
N PHE A 75 15.86 1.27 16.96
CA PHE A 75 15.95 1.38 15.49
C PHE A 75 15.30 2.67 14.96
N PHE A 76 14.11 3.03 15.45
CA PHE A 76 13.47 4.31 15.12
C PHE A 76 14.21 5.50 15.73
N ARG A 77 14.64 5.41 17.00
CA ARG A 77 15.40 6.47 17.68
C ARG A 77 16.72 6.80 17.00
N ALA A 78 17.41 5.79 16.45
CA ALA A 78 18.64 5.95 15.68
C ALA A 78 18.41 6.48 14.26
N ARG A 79 17.17 6.83 13.90
CA ARG A 79 16.74 7.26 12.55
C ARG A 79 17.04 6.26 11.44
N GLN A 80 17.16 4.98 11.80
CA GLN A 80 17.34 3.87 10.85
C GLN A 80 15.99 3.36 10.35
N GLY A 81 14.94 3.46 11.19
CA GLY A 81 13.57 3.17 10.80
C GLY A 81 12.88 4.35 10.13
N GLN A 82 12.12 4.06 9.08
CA GLN A 82 11.26 5.02 8.38
C GLN A 82 9.82 4.52 8.48
N LEU A 83 8.89 5.39 8.85
CA LEU A 83 7.46 5.10 8.83
C LEU A 83 6.80 6.14 7.93
N TRP A 84 6.26 5.70 6.79
CA TRP A 84 5.67 6.59 5.81
C TRP A 84 4.16 6.45 5.75
N GLN A 85 3.49 7.58 5.64
CA GLN A 85 2.12 7.69 5.19
C GLN A 85 2.15 8.32 3.80
N LEU A 86 1.60 7.60 2.81
CA LEU A 86 1.48 8.08 1.44
C LEU A 86 0.01 8.40 1.17
N VAL A 87 -0.26 9.60 0.67
CA VAL A 87 -1.58 9.98 0.15
C VAL A 87 -1.52 9.88 -1.36
N LEU A 88 -2.32 8.98 -1.93
CA LEU A 88 -2.36 8.68 -3.35
C LEU A 88 -3.74 8.98 -3.90
N SER A 89 -3.81 9.66 -5.04
CA SER A 89 -5.06 9.84 -5.79
C SER A 89 -4.98 9.06 -7.11
N PRO A 90 -6.09 8.46 -7.60
CA PRO A 90 -6.09 7.80 -8.88
C PRO A 90 -5.66 8.78 -9.96
N GLN A 91 -4.68 8.40 -10.78
CA GLN A 91 -4.40 9.16 -11.99
C GLN A 91 -5.61 8.96 -12.91
N GLY A 92 -6.52 9.94 -12.90
CA GLY A 92 -7.68 9.93 -13.77
C GLY A 92 -7.18 9.66 -15.18
N ARG A 93 -7.67 8.59 -15.81
CA ARG A 93 -7.45 8.40 -17.24
C ARG A 93 -7.99 9.66 -17.90
N GLY A 94 -7.10 10.57 -18.28
CA GLY A 94 -7.42 11.64 -19.20
C GLY A 94 -7.87 10.97 -20.49
N VAL A 95 -9.18 10.84 -20.64
CA VAL A 95 -10.06 11.41 -21.67
C VAL A 95 -9.43 12.10 -22.91
N ASN A 96 -8.11 12.21 -23.09
CA ASN A 96 -7.47 12.76 -24.29
C ASN A 96 -6.16 12.03 -24.61
N GLY A 97 -6.17 11.16 -25.62
CA GLY A 97 -4.94 10.50 -26.10
C GLY A 97 -5.10 9.46 -27.21
N ARG A 98 -6.33 9.04 -27.53
CA ARG A 98 -6.60 8.33 -28.78
C ARG A 98 -7.97 8.70 -29.31
N SER A 99 -8.04 9.79 -30.06
CA SER A 99 -9.13 9.95 -31.01
C SER A 99 -9.12 8.71 -31.92
N PRO A 100 -10.24 8.02 -32.16
CA PRO A 100 -10.29 7.01 -33.21
C PRO A 100 -9.87 7.68 -34.52
N PRO A 101 -9.09 6.99 -35.39
CA PRO A 101 -8.68 7.59 -36.66
C PRO A 101 -9.94 8.03 -37.41
N THR A 102 -10.07 9.34 -37.63
CA THR A 102 -11.12 9.91 -38.48
C THR A 102 -11.00 9.25 -39.85
N ALA A 103 -12.04 8.50 -40.23
CA ALA A 103 -12.17 7.97 -41.58
C ALA A 103 -12.08 9.13 -42.58
N PRO A 104 -11.33 8.99 -43.69
CA PRO A 104 -11.25 10.06 -44.68
C PRO A 104 -12.64 10.30 -45.24
N SER A 105 -13.05 11.58 -45.24
CA SER A 105 -14.29 12.04 -45.84
C SER A 105 -14.24 11.78 -47.35
N GLY A 106 -14.82 10.65 -47.76
CA GLY A 106 -15.04 10.31 -49.16
C GLY A 106 -16.15 11.20 -49.74
N SER A 107 -15.79 11.92 -50.78
CA SER A 107 -16.63 12.71 -51.67
C SER A 107 -17.93 12.01 -52.06
N GLY A 108 -19.03 12.77 -52.09
CA GLY A 108 -20.31 12.30 -52.59
C GLY A 108 -20.28 11.96 -54.08
N VAL A 109 -20.92 10.85 -54.44
CA VAL A 109 -21.67 10.69 -55.69
C VAL A 109 -22.89 9.82 -55.36
N ARG A 110 -24.07 10.38 -55.53
CA ARG A 110 -25.36 9.70 -55.40
C ARG A 110 -25.61 8.95 -56.72
N ALA A 111 -25.35 7.64 -56.75
CA ALA A 111 -25.71 6.80 -57.89
C ALA A 111 -27.20 6.41 -57.81
N GLY A 112 -27.93 6.68 -58.90
CA GLY A 112 -29.37 6.50 -59.03
C GLY A 112 -29.80 5.03 -58.95
N LYS A 113 -31.00 4.84 -58.40
CA LYS A 113 -31.77 3.59 -58.53
C LYS A 113 -32.35 3.51 -59.94
N SER A 114 -32.11 2.40 -60.63
CA SER A 114 -32.95 1.90 -61.73
C SER A 114 -33.30 0.43 -61.46
N PRO A 115 -34.48 -0.06 -61.91
CA PRO A 115 -35.15 -1.22 -61.32
C PRO A 115 -34.82 -2.56 -62.02
N CYS A 116 -35.05 -3.65 -61.27
CA CYS A 116 -34.94 -5.06 -61.67
C CYS A 116 -35.57 -5.42 -63.02
N PRO A 117 -35.11 -6.54 -63.61
CA PRO A 117 -36.00 -7.48 -64.28
C PRO A 117 -36.07 -8.84 -63.55
N PRO A 118 -37.15 -9.64 -63.77
CA PRO A 118 -37.41 -10.87 -63.04
C PRO A 118 -36.96 -12.13 -63.80
N GLY A 119 -36.74 -13.19 -63.02
CA GLY A 119 -37.09 -14.56 -63.41
C GLY A 119 -35.98 -15.42 -64.01
N SER A 120 -35.57 -16.43 -63.25
CA SER A 120 -35.82 -17.85 -63.55
C SER A 120 -35.40 -18.70 -62.36
#